data_AF-A0A6S7H0H3-F1
#
_entry.id   AF-A0A6S7H0H3-F1
#
_cell.length_a   1.000
_cell.length_b   1.000
_cell.length_c   1.000
_cell.angle_alpha   90.00
_cell.angle_beta   90.00
_cell.angle_gamma   90.00
#
_symmetry.space_group_name_H-M   'P 1'
#
loop_
_entity.id
_entity.type
_entity.pdbx_description
1 polymer ?
#
loop_
_entity_poly.entity_id
_entity_poly.type
_entity_poly.pdbx_seq_one_letter_code
_entity_poly.pdbx_strand_id
1 'polypeptide(L)'
;MLGTSLLTMPWAISQAGFACGIILMIFIGGLSFYTTKQIVNFASHYSSKDRETLEFSDICRTYLGRWGDWAAFAFSLCAIFGALIVFYVLMSNFLYNTGRFIHGEYAILFRQFQKM
;
A
#
# COMPACT_ATOMS: atom_id res chain seq x y z
N MET A 1 -7.51 2.70 1.11
CA MET A 1 -6.05 2.57 0.90
C MET A 1 -5.24 3.60 1.72
N LEU A 2 -5.81 4.24 2.76
CA LEU A 2 -5.02 5.05 3.69
C LEU A 2 -4.40 4.10 4.72
N GLY A 3 -3.10 4.23 4.97
CA GLY A 3 -2.34 3.29 5.79
C GLY A 3 -0.87 3.69 5.85
N THR A 4 0.01 2.70 6.04
CA THR A 4 1.47 2.90 6.13
C THR A 4 2.07 3.61 4.91
N SER A 5 1.41 3.58 3.76
CA SER A 5 1.81 4.32 2.56
C SER A 5 1.93 5.84 2.78
N LEU A 6 1.17 6.42 3.72
CA LEU A 6 1.26 7.85 4.04
C LEU A 6 2.61 8.24 4.65
N LEU A 7 3.30 7.31 5.33
CA LEU A 7 4.63 7.55 5.91
C LEU A 7 5.67 7.87 4.83
N THR A 8 5.45 7.41 3.60
CA THR A 8 6.39 7.61 2.47
C THR A 8 6.11 8.87 1.66
N MET A 9 4.94 9.50 1.82
CA MET A 9 4.52 10.66 1.02
C MET A 9 5.43 11.90 1.21
N PRO A 10 5.83 12.28 2.44
CA PRO A 10 6.74 13.42 2.64
C PRO A 10 8.11 13.18 2.00
N TRP A 11 8.62 11.94 2.09
CA TRP A 11 9.88 11.56 1.46
C TRP A 11 9.80 11.61 -0.07
N ALA A 12 8.70 11.13 -0.65
CA ALA A 12 8.46 11.20 -2.09
C ALA A 12 8.43 12.66 -2.61
N ILE A 13 7.79 13.57 -1.85
CA ILE A 13 7.76 15.01 -2.18
C ILE A 13 9.15 15.62 -2.06
N SER A 14 9.95 15.21 -1.07
CA SER A 14 11.35 15.65 -0.93
C SER A 14 12.22 15.21 -2.11
N GLN A 15 11.95 14.04 -2.71
CA GLN A 15 12.73 13.52 -3.83
C GLN A 15 12.35 14.15 -5.17
N ALA A 16 11.06 14.45 -5.39
CA ALA A 16 10.56 15.04 -6.64
C ALA A 16 10.65 16.58 -6.69
N GLY A 17 10.75 17.24 -5.53
CA GLY A 17 10.64 18.69 -5.40
C GLY A 17 9.19 19.16 -5.27
N PHE A 18 8.96 20.29 -4.58
CA PHE A 18 7.62 20.70 -4.14
C PHE A 18 6.60 20.89 -5.28
N ALA A 19 6.95 21.66 -6.31
CA ALA A 19 6.05 21.94 -7.43
C ALA A 19 5.82 20.71 -8.32
N CYS A 20 6.90 19.97 -8.64
CA CYS A 20 6.81 18.78 -9.48
C CYS A 20 6.07 17.63 -8.77
N GLY A 21 6.28 17.45 -7.45
CA GLY A 21 5.59 16.45 -6.64
C GLY A 21 4.07 16.64 -6.59
N ILE A 22 3.59 17.88 -6.47
CA ILE A 22 2.14 18.18 -6.50
C ILE A 22 1.53 17.83 -7.87
N ILE A 23 2.20 18.20 -8.96
CA ILE A 23 1.74 17.88 -10.32
C ILE A 23 1.67 16.36 -10.52
N LEU A 24 2.71 15.63 -10.10
CA LEU A 24 2.76 14.17 -10.20
C LEU A 24 1.70 13.48 -9.34
N MET A 25 1.43 13.98 -8.13
CA MET A 25 0.35 13.48 -7.26
C MET A 25 -1.02 13.58 -7.93
N ILE A 26 -1.34 14.72 -8.54
CA ILE A 26 -2.60 14.91 -9.28
C ILE A 26 -2.66 13.99 -10.49
N PHE A 27 -1.56 13.88 -11.25
CA PHE A 27 -1.47 13.06 -12.44
C PHE A 27 -1.69 11.56 -12.14
N ILE A 28 -0.96 11.02 -11.16
CA ILE A 28 -1.06 9.61 -10.75
C ILE A 28 -2.43 9.33 -10.10
N GLY A 29 -2.98 10.28 -9.34
CA GLY A 29 -4.34 10.18 -8.79
C GLY A 29 -5.39 10.09 -9.91
N GLY A 30 -5.28 10.93 -10.94
CA GLY A 30 -6.14 10.89 -12.12
C GLY A 30 -6.06 9.57 -12.88
N LEU A 31 -4.83 9.09 -13.15
CA LEU A 31 -4.61 7.80 -13.83
C LEU A 31 -5.16 6.62 -13.02
N SER A 32 -4.99 6.62 -11.70
CA SER A 32 -5.50 5.56 -10.83
C SER A 32 -7.03 5.53 -10.82
N PHE A 33 -7.66 6.70 -10.82
CA PHE A 33 -9.12 6.81 -10.90
C PHE A 33 -9.66 6.34 -12.24
N TYR A 34 -8.99 6.70 -13.35
CA TYR A 34 -9.33 6.22 -14.69
C TYR A 34 -9.22 4.69 -14.79
N THR A 35 -8.11 4.12 -14.33
CA THR A 35 -7.86 2.68 -14.36
C THR A 35 -8.90 1.92 -13.53
N THR A 36 -9.23 2.42 -12.34
CA THR A 36 -10.24 1.80 -11.49
C THR A 36 -11.62 1.83 -12.16
N LYS A 37 -12.01 2.97 -12.77
CA LYS A 37 -13.28 3.07 -13.51
C LYS A 37 -13.34 2.09 -14.68
N GLN A 38 -12.25 1.96 -15.42
CA GLN A 38 -12.15 1.03 -16.52
C GLN A 38 -12.40 -0.41 -16.02
N ILE A 39 -11.74 -0.82 -14.94
CA ILE A 39 -11.90 -2.17 -14.38
C ILE A 39 -13.32 -2.41 -13.84
N VAL A 40 -13.90 -1.44 -13.11
CA VAL A 40 -15.28 -1.56 -12.58
C VAL A 40 -16.31 -1.67 -13.70
N ASN A 41 -16.17 -0.90 -14.78
CA ASN A 41 -17.06 -0.98 -15.93
C ASN A 41 -16.97 -2.33 -16.66
N PHE A 42 -15.80 -2.97 -16.65
CA PHE A 42 -15.67 -4.32 -17.17
C PHE A 42 -16.31 -5.35 -16.25
N ALA A 43 -16.06 -5.26 -14.94
CA ALA A 43 -16.69 -6.15 -13.97
C ALA A 43 -18.22 -6.13 -14.09
N SER A 44 -18.83 -4.95 -14.27
CA SER A 44 -20.29 -4.83 -14.44
C SER A 44 -20.81 -5.42 -15.76
N HIS A 45 -20.06 -5.27 -16.87
CA HIS A 45 -20.46 -5.80 -18.18
C HIS A 45 -20.39 -7.33 -18.23
N TYR A 46 -19.38 -7.94 -17.62
CA TYR A 46 -19.23 -9.40 -17.57
C TYR A 46 -20.16 -10.06 -16.53
N SER A 47 -20.39 -9.42 -15.39
CA SER A 47 -21.30 -9.93 -14.34
C SER A 47 -22.77 -9.98 -14.79
N SER A 48 -23.15 -9.26 -15.85
CA SER A 48 -24.49 -9.34 -16.45
C SER A 48 -24.67 -10.56 -17.37
N LYS A 49 -23.57 -11.23 -17.79
CA LYS A 49 -23.60 -12.31 -18.79
C LYS A 49 -23.41 -13.70 -18.18
N ASP A 50 -22.67 -13.82 -17.07
CA ASP A 50 -22.48 -15.08 -16.33
C ASP A 50 -22.74 -14.86 -14.83
N ARG A 51 -23.55 -15.73 -14.22
CA ARG A 51 -23.94 -15.69 -12.80
C ARG A 51 -22.90 -16.35 -11.88
N GLU A 52 -21.62 -16.30 -12.23
CA GLU A 52 -20.54 -16.80 -11.37
C GLU A 52 -19.65 -15.65 -10.89
N THR A 53 -19.13 -15.79 -9.67
CA THR A 53 -18.28 -14.82 -8.98
C THR A 53 -16.99 -14.61 -9.75
N LEU A 54 -16.99 -13.63 -10.66
CA LEU A 54 -15.84 -13.28 -11.48
C LEU A 54 -14.71 -12.72 -10.60
N GLU A 55 -13.68 -13.55 -10.36
CA GLU A 55 -12.44 -13.09 -9.79
C GLU A 55 -11.64 -12.27 -10.81
N PHE A 56 -10.84 -11.33 -10.31
CA PHE A 56 -10.01 -10.43 -11.13
C PHE A 56 -9.06 -11.17 -12.09
N SER A 57 -8.68 -12.41 -11.76
CA SER A 57 -7.85 -13.29 -12.60
C SER A 57 -8.54 -13.67 -13.91
N ASP A 58 -9.84 -13.97 -13.88
CA ASP A 58 -10.60 -14.36 -15.08
C ASP A 58 -10.88 -13.17 -16.02
N ILE A 59 -10.97 -11.95 -15.47
CA ILE A 59 -11.09 -10.73 -16.27
C ILE A 59 -9.80 -10.48 -17.08
N CYS A 60 -8.61 -10.72 -16.49
CA CYS A 60 -7.33 -10.65 -17.19
C CYS A 60 -7.15 -11.79 -18.20
N ARG A 61 -7.64 -12.99 -17.89
CA ARG A 61 -7.59 -14.17 -18.75
C ARG A 61 -8.35 -13.97 -20.07
N THR A 62 -9.46 -13.23 -20.02
CA THR A 62 -10.29 -12.95 -21.21
C THR A 62 -9.69 -11.86 -22.10
N TYR A 63 -8.86 -10.95 -21.57
CA TYR A 63 -8.32 -9.81 -22.32
C TYR A 63 -6.89 -10.03 -22.87
N LEU A 64 -5.99 -10.67 -22.12
CA LEU A 64 -4.59 -10.91 -22.54
C LEU A 64 -4.34 -12.37 -22.99
N GLY A 65 -5.36 -13.22 -22.95
CA GLY A 65 -5.22 -14.66 -23.17
C GLY A 65 -4.45 -15.36 -22.04
N ARG A 66 -3.93 -16.56 -22.31
CA ARG A 66 -3.32 -17.45 -21.29
C ARG A 66 -2.04 -16.87 -20.64
N TRP A 67 -1.39 -15.90 -21.29
CA TRP A 67 -0.24 -15.16 -20.74
C TRP A 67 -0.64 -14.06 -19.75
N GLY A 68 -1.83 -13.48 -19.91
CA GLY A 68 -2.35 -12.42 -19.03
C GLY A 68 -2.68 -12.91 -17.64
N ASP A 69 -3.25 -14.10 -17.55
CA ASP A 69 -3.62 -14.74 -16.28
C ASP A 69 -2.37 -14.99 -15.41
N TRP A 70 -1.30 -15.53 -16.03
CA TRP A 70 -0.02 -15.73 -15.35
C TRP A 70 0.62 -14.41 -14.89
N ALA A 71 0.58 -13.36 -15.73
CA ALA A 71 1.12 -12.05 -15.37
C ALA A 71 0.34 -11.38 -14.23
N ALA A 72 -1.00 -11.46 -14.25
CA ALA A 72 -1.85 -10.93 -13.19
C ALA A 72 -1.62 -11.66 -11.86
N PHE A 73 -1.50 -12.99 -11.90
CA PHE A 73 -1.19 -13.80 -10.73
C PHE A 73 0.18 -13.47 -10.13
N ALA A 74 1.22 -13.37 -10.97
CA ALA A 74 2.57 -13.01 -10.54
C ALA A 74 2.63 -11.61 -9.93
N PHE A 75 1.95 -10.62 -10.53
CA PHE A 75 1.92 -9.25 -10.02
C PHE A 75 1.21 -9.16 -8.66
N SER A 76 0.08 -9.85 -8.49
CA SER A 76 -0.64 -9.93 -7.21
C SER A 76 0.22 -10.56 -6.11
N LEU A 77 0.89 -11.68 -6.40
CA LEU A 77 1.82 -12.30 -5.45
C LEU A 77 2.98 -11.36 -5.08
N CYS A 78 3.59 -10.73 -6.07
CA CYS A 78 4.67 -9.76 -5.85
C CYS A 78 4.21 -8.60 -4.95
N ALA A 79 2.99 -8.08 -5.16
CA ALA A 79 2.43 -7.01 -4.34
C ALA A 79 2.20 -7.45 -2.88
N ILE A 80 1.68 -8.67 -2.66
CA ILE A 80 1.45 -9.22 -1.32
C ILE A 80 2.78 -9.45 -0.59
N PHE A 81 3.77 -10.07 -1.24
CA PHE A 81 5.10 -10.28 -0.66
C PHE A 81 5.80 -8.95 -0.35
N GLY A 82 5.74 -7.97 -1.25
CA GLY A 82 6.28 -6.64 -1.01
C GLY A 82 5.65 -5.96 0.20
N ALA A 83 4.31 -6.03 0.33
CA ALA A 83 3.60 -5.49 1.48
C ALA A 83 4.00 -6.18 2.79
N LEU A 84 4.14 -7.51 2.80
CA LEU A 84 4.58 -8.27 3.99
C LEU A 84 5.97 -7.85 4.47
N ILE A 85 6.92 -7.67 3.54
CA ILE A 85 8.28 -7.23 3.87
C ILE A 85 8.25 -5.83 4.51
N VAL A 86 7.53 -4.87 3.91
CA VAL A 86 7.41 -3.51 4.44
C VAL A 86 6.75 -3.52 5.82
N PHE A 87 5.69 -4.30 6.01
CA PHE A 87 5.03 -4.41 7.30
C PHE A 87 5.93 -5.01 8.38
N TYR A 88 6.71 -6.03 8.04
CA TYR A 88 7.68 -6.61 8.97
C TYR A 88 8.70 -5.55 9.43
N VAL A 89 9.32 -4.83 8.49
CA VAL A 89 10.29 -3.77 8.81
C VAL A 89 9.67 -2.67 9.66
N LEU A 90 8.46 -2.22 9.30
CA LEU A 90 7.81 -1.14 10.04
C LEU A 90 7.42 -1.57 11.46
N MET A 91 6.92 -2.80 11.62
CA MET A 91 6.57 -3.36 12.92
C MET A 91 7.79 -3.47 13.83
N SER A 92 8.93 -3.91 13.31
CA SER A 92 10.19 -3.94 14.08
C SER A 92 10.64 -2.54 14.50
N ASN A 93 10.53 -1.54 13.61
CA ASN A 93 10.89 -0.15 13.93
C ASN A 93 9.98 0.45 14.99
N PHE A 94 8.67 0.24 14.88
CA PHE A 94 7.71 0.71 15.89
C PHE A 94 7.91 0.01 17.22
N LEU A 95 8.09 -1.32 17.23
CA LEU A 95 8.35 -2.08 18.46
C LEU A 95 9.63 -1.62 19.16
N TYR A 96 10.71 -1.37 18.41
CA TYR A 96 11.96 -0.85 18.96
C TYR A 96 11.78 0.54 19.59
N ASN A 97 11.12 1.46 18.88
CA ASN A 97 10.86 2.80 19.41
C ASN A 97 9.94 2.79 20.63
N THR A 98 8.91 1.94 20.64
CA THR A 98 8.03 1.76 21.81
C THR A 98 8.80 1.19 23.00
N GLY A 99 9.65 0.18 22.79
CA GLY A 99 10.47 -0.40 23.86
C GLY A 99 11.44 0.62 24.46
N ARG A 100 12.07 1.44 23.62
CA ARG A 100 12.93 2.55 24.06
C ARG A 100 12.17 3.62 24.83
N PHE A 101 10.95 3.96 24.40
CA PHE A 101 10.10 4.94 25.07
C PHE A 101 9.73 4.47 26.49
N ILE A 102 9.28 3.22 26.61
CA ILE A 102 8.91 2.62 27.90
C ILE A 102 10.12 2.53 28.84
N HIS A 103 11.28 2.07 28.36
CA HIS A 103 12.48 1.97 29.19
C HIS A 103 13.04 3.35 29.59
N GLY A 104 12.92 4.35 28.70
CA GLY A 104 13.28 5.74 28.99
C GLY A 104 12.40 6.37 30.06
N GLU A 105 11.09 6.16 30.00
CA GLU A 105 10.13 6.60 31.03
C GLU A 105 10.48 6.02 32.41
N TYR A 106 10.76 4.71 32.51
CA TYR A 106 11.16 4.10 33.78
C TYR A 106 12.49 4.66 34.33
N ALA A 107 13.46 4.96 33.46
CA ALA A 107 14.73 5.56 33.86
C ALA A 107 14.57 7.00 34.38
N ILE A 108 13.63 7.77 33.82
CA ILE A 108 13.32 9.13 34.27
C ILE A 108 12.54 9.09 35.60
N LEU A 109 11.56 8.19 35.74
CA LEU A 109 10.81 7.99 36.98
C LEU A 109 11.71 7.54 38.15
N PHE A 110 12.65 6.62 37.90
CA PHE A 110 13.65 6.23 38.91
C PHE A 110 14.58 7.39 39.30
N ARG A 111 14.99 8.24 38.35
CA ARG A 111 15.79 9.45 38.65
C ARG A 111 15.03 10.49 39.48
N GLN A 112 13.71 10.59 39.34
CA GLN A 112 12.88 11.49 40.14
C GLN A 112 12.70 10.95 41.57
N PHE A 113 12.52 9.64 41.73
CA PHE A 113 12.44 9.00 43.05
C PHE A 113 13.76 9.02 43.83
N GLN A 114 14.91 8.98 43.17
CA GLN A 114 16.23 9.03 43.83
C GLN A 114 16.66 10.47 44.23
N LYS A 115 15.89 11.50 43.85
CA LYS A 115 16.10 12.90 44.22
C LYS A 115 15.14 13.40 45.32
N MET A 116 14.18 12.57 45.75
CA MET A 116 13.41 12.75 46.98
C MET A 116 14.04 11.94 48.11
#